data_AF-A0A7D3XDM2-F1
#
_entry.id   AF-A0A7D3XDM2-F1
#
_cell.length_a   1.000
_cell.length_b   1.000
_cell.length_c   1.000
_cell.angle_alpha   90.00
_cell.angle_beta   90.00
_cell.angle_gamma   90.00
#
_symmetry.space_group_name_H-M   'P 1'
#
loop_
_entity.id
_entity.type
_entity.pdbx_description
1 polymer ?
#
loop_
_entity_poly.entity_id
_entity_poly.type
_entity_poly.pdbx_seq_one_letter_code
_entity_poly.pdbx_strand_id
1 'polypeptide(L)'
;MQIQQFYDKGLAHASYAIRAGRQVAVIDPGRDPQPYYDFADEHDAQIVAVIETHPHADFVSSHLEIAQETAATIYCSKLTGARYPHKNFDDGDRIKLGTVELHALSTPGHSPDSISVLLMDEAAQTRAVFTGDTLFVGDVGRPDLREAEAGGGHAREELAAQLYTSLRQKLMALPPTTRVYPAHGPGSLCGKTTSPDLDSTIAKELATNYALQPMSEPEFVKALLADQPFMPKYFGHDVQLNKQGAPNFEDSIRAVPRLQPGAALAPGVLVIDTRPAAKFRAGHLPGAINLQDGGKFETWLGSVVGPQEKFYLLADTQIQLDAVMRKAAKIGYESNIKGALLAPATQPATSPTVDVTAVRQHPEQFTIVDIRNRTEAHDPLFANALLIPLPELRERVGEIPTDKPVLVHCAGGYRSAAGASIIQAARPDVEVLDLGEVVTEVAPVSA
;
A
#
# COMPACT_ATOMS: atom_id res chain seq x y z
N MET A 1 -6.60 -23.61 -20.33
CA MET A 1 -6.09 -22.91 -19.13
C MET A 1 -6.33 -21.42 -19.30
N GLN A 2 -6.65 -20.70 -18.21
CA GLN A 2 -6.92 -19.26 -18.20
C GLN A 2 -6.19 -18.62 -17.01
N ILE A 3 -5.65 -17.42 -17.20
CA ILE A 3 -5.09 -16.58 -16.15
C ILE A 3 -6.00 -15.36 -16.04
N GLN A 4 -6.56 -15.12 -14.86
CA GLN A 4 -7.34 -13.94 -14.52
C GLN A 4 -6.54 -13.07 -13.57
N GLN A 5 -6.34 -11.80 -13.92
CA GLN A 5 -5.76 -10.79 -13.04
C GLN A 5 -6.87 -10.03 -12.33
N PHE A 6 -6.71 -9.79 -11.03
CA PHE A 6 -7.53 -8.88 -10.24
C PHE A 6 -6.62 -7.76 -9.75
N TYR A 7 -7.09 -6.51 -9.85
CA TYR A 7 -6.26 -5.35 -9.52
C TYR A 7 -6.97 -4.42 -8.55
N ASP A 8 -6.38 -4.24 -7.37
CA ASP A 8 -6.77 -3.22 -6.40
C ASP A 8 -6.05 -1.92 -6.74
N LYS A 9 -6.79 -0.95 -7.30
CA LYS A 9 -6.23 0.35 -7.67
C LYS A 9 -5.74 1.16 -6.48
N GLY A 10 -6.31 0.95 -5.29
CA GLY A 10 -5.99 1.78 -4.13
C GLY A 10 -4.69 1.39 -3.46
N LEU A 11 -4.42 0.09 -3.42
CA LEU A 11 -3.15 -0.47 -2.95
C LEU A 11 -2.14 -0.70 -4.08
N ALA A 12 -2.57 -0.54 -5.34
CA ALA A 12 -1.81 -0.88 -6.54
C ALA A 12 -1.36 -2.36 -6.54
N HIS A 13 -2.18 -3.23 -5.97
CA HIS A 13 -1.93 -4.66 -5.78
C HIS A 13 -2.60 -5.48 -6.89
N ALA A 14 -1.85 -6.41 -7.46
CA ALA A 14 -2.28 -7.38 -8.45
C ALA A 14 -2.25 -8.80 -7.86
N SER A 15 -3.35 -9.50 -8.02
CA SER A 15 -3.49 -10.91 -7.64
C SER A 15 -4.00 -11.71 -8.82
N TYR A 16 -3.83 -13.04 -8.77
CA TYR A 16 -4.05 -13.87 -9.95
C TYR A 16 -4.81 -15.15 -9.62
N ALA A 17 -5.77 -15.51 -10.47
CA ALA A 17 -6.34 -16.85 -10.48
C ALA A 17 -5.93 -17.58 -11.76
N ILE A 18 -5.39 -18.78 -11.61
CA ILE A 18 -5.00 -19.67 -12.71
C ILE A 18 -6.00 -20.81 -12.73
N ARG A 19 -6.77 -20.94 -13.81
CA ARG A 19 -7.73 -22.02 -14.01
C ARG A 19 -7.20 -23.06 -14.99
N ALA A 20 -7.25 -24.33 -14.59
CA ALA A 20 -7.04 -25.47 -15.49
C ALA A 20 -8.13 -26.52 -15.27
N GLY A 21 -9.05 -26.65 -16.23
CA GLY A 21 -10.23 -27.51 -16.10
C GLY A 21 -11.17 -27.00 -14.99
N ARG A 22 -11.42 -27.84 -13.97
CA ARG A 22 -12.23 -27.52 -12.79
C ARG A 22 -11.40 -27.13 -11.56
N GLN A 23 -10.11 -26.85 -11.73
CA GLN A 23 -9.22 -26.46 -10.63
C GLN A 23 -8.73 -25.03 -10.82
N VAL A 24 -8.65 -24.30 -9.72
CA VAL A 24 -8.11 -22.94 -9.62
C VAL A 24 -6.99 -22.91 -8.58
N ALA A 25 -5.88 -22.26 -8.93
CA ALA A 25 -4.89 -21.79 -7.97
C ALA A 25 -4.97 -20.26 -7.90
N VAL A 26 -4.96 -19.70 -6.70
CA VAL A 26 -4.92 -18.24 -6.47
C VAL A 26 -3.53 -17.86 -5.98
N ILE A 27 -2.99 -16.76 -6.50
CA ILE A 27 -1.68 -16.21 -6.12
C ILE A 27 -1.91 -14.82 -5.53
N ASP A 28 -1.37 -14.61 -4.33
CA ASP A 28 -1.40 -13.37 -3.55
C ASP A 28 -2.81 -12.76 -3.41
N PRO A 29 -3.81 -13.50 -2.88
CA PRO A 29 -5.17 -12.97 -2.78
C PRO A 29 -5.24 -11.75 -1.85
N GLY A 30 -5.92 -10.69 -2.29
CA GLY A 30 -6.23 -9.53 -1.46
C GLY A 30 -7.19 -9.86 -0.32
N ARG A 31 -7.42 -8.89 0.57
CA ARG A 31 -8.19 -9.11 1.81
C ARG A 31 -9.62 -9.59 1.62
N ASP A 32 -10.28 -9.10 0.57
CA ASP A 32 -11.63 -9.51 0.20
C ASP A 32 -11.54 -10.75 -0.71
N PRO A 33 -11.98 -11.94 -0.25
CA PRO A 33 -11.87 -13.15 -1.04
C PRO A 33 -12.96 -13.31 -2.10
N GLN A 34 -14.05 -12.52 -2.02
CA GLN A 34 -15.23 -12.71 -2.86
C GLN A 34 -14.94 -12.75 -4.36
N PRO A 35 -14.07 -11.89 -4.94
CA PRO A 35 -13.76 -11.95 -6.37
C PRO A 35 -13.17 -13.29 -6.83
N TYR A 36 -12.46 -14.01 -5.96
CA TYR A 36 -11.88 -15.30 -6.30
C TYR A 36 -12.93 -16.42 -6.24
N TYR A 37 -13.85 -16.35 -5.27
CA TYR A 37 -14.98 -17.26 -5.19
C TYR A 37 -15.90 -17.10 -6.40
N ASP A 38 -16.25 -15.86 -6.75
CA ASP A 38 -17.07 -15.56 -7.94
C ASP A 38 -16.43 -16.12 -9.22
N PHE A 39 -15.12 -15.95 -9.37
CA PHE A 39 -14.38 -16.50 -10.52
C PHE A 39 -14.38 -18.02 -10.56
N ALA A 40 -14.26 -18.70 -9.41
CA ALA A 40 -14.33 -20.15 -9.36
C ALA A 40 -15.73 -20.66 -9.70
N ASP A 41 -16.76 -20.01 -9.17
CA ASP A 41 -18.18 -20.36 -9.37
C ASP A 41 -18.64 -20.11 -10.81
N GLU A 42 -18.30 -18.98 -11.43
CA GLU A 42 -18.56 -18.68 -12.86
C GLU A 42 -18.00 -19.77 -13.78
N HIS A 43 -17.00 -20.49 -13.30
CA HIS A 43 -16.24 -21.46 -14.05
C HIS A 43 -16.49 -22.91 -13.66
N ASP A 44 -17.46 -23.17 -12.77
CA ASP A 44 -17.71 -24.50 -12.19
C ASP A 44 -16.41 -25.17 -11.69
N ALA A 45 -15.52 -24.38 -11.09
CA ALA A 45 -14.20 -24.81 -10.64
C ALA A 45 -14.07 -24.70 -9.12
N GLN A 46 -13.04 -25.34 -8.58
CA GLN A 46 -12.71 -25.30 -7.15
C GLN A 46 -11.34 -24.69 -6.94
N ILE A 47 -11.23 -23.78 -5.97
CA ILE A 47 -9.94 -23.28 -5.51
C ILE A 47 -9.27 -24.39 -4.71
N VAL A 48 -8.18 -24.94 -5.25
CA VAL A 48 -7.45 -26.08 -4.65
C VAL A 48 -6.09 -25.68 -4.08
N ALA A 49 -5.58 -24.52 -4.49
CA ALA A 49 -4.30 -24.00 -4.03
C ALA A 49 -4.38 -22.49 -3.85
N VAL A 50 -3.75 -21.99 -2.78
CA VAL A 50 -3.44 -20.57 -2.59
C VAL A 50 -1.93 -20.47 -2.43
N ILE A 51 -1.28 -19.59 -3.18
CA ILE A 51 0.17 -19.41 -3.15
C ILE A 51 0.45 -17.97 -2.71
N GLU A 52 1.24 -17.82 -1.66
CA GLU A 52 1.78 -16.53 -1.22
C GLU A 52 3.21 -16.43 -1.72
N THR A 53 3.50 -15.40 -2.51
CA THR A 53 4.86 -15.14 -3.01
C THR A 53 5.78 -14.66 -1.89
N HIS A 54 5.22 -13.92 -0.94
CA HIS A 54 5.87 -13.47 0.29
C HIS A 54 4.79 -12.92 1.27
N PRO A 55 5.11 -12.73 2.56
CA PRO A 55 4.26 -11.99 3.48
C PRO A 55 4.22 -10.51 3.07
N HIS A 56 3.11 -10.13 2.45
CA HIS A 56 2.87 -8.77 1.99
C HIS A 56 2.89 -7.79 3.17
N ALA A 57 3.43 -6.59 2.91
CA ALA A 57 3.55 -5.54 3.91
C ALA A 57 2.50 -4.45 3.74
N ASP A 58 1.89 -4.31 2.57
CA ASP A 58 1.01 -3.20 2.24
C ASP A 58 -0.47 -3.60 2.12
N PHE A 59 -0.76 -4.89 2.32
CA PHE A 59 -2.12 -5.39 2.47
C PHE A 59 -2.17 -6.68 3.29
N VAL A 60 -3.36 -7.00 3.78
CA VAL A 60 -3.67 -8.25 4.45
C VAL A 60 -4.27 -9.23 3.45
N SER A 61 -3.68 -10.42 3.36
CA SER A 61 -4.14 -11.47 2.44
C SER A 61 -5.30 -12.28 3.04
N SER A 62 -6.19 -12.78 2.16
CA SER A 62 -7.28 -13.70 2.52
C SER A 62 -6.89 -15.18 2.40
N HIS A 63 -5.61 -15.52 2.23
CA HIS A 63 -5.14 -16.90 2.04
C HIS A 63 -5.69 -17.91 3.06
N LEU A 64 -5.70 -17.53 4.35
CA LEU A 64 -6.18 -18.41 5.41
C LEU A 64 -7.70 -18.61 5.33
N GLU A 65 -8.45 -17.55 5.04
CA GLU A 65 -9.90 -17.62 4.88
C GLU A 65 -10.28 -18.50 3.70
N ILE A 66 -9.65 -18.29 2.53
CA ILE A 66 -9.87 -19.12 1.34
C ILE A 66 -9.58 -20.60 1.65
N ALA A 67 -8.48 -20.90 2.33
CA ALA A 67 -8.14 -22.27 2.68
C ALA A 67 -9.16 -22.90 3.64
N GLN A 68 -9.71 -22.14 4.59
CA GLN A 68 -10.71 -22.62 5.53
C GLN A 68 -12.05 -22.89 4.85
N GLU A 69 -12.47 -22.03 3.92
CA GLU A 69 -13.76 -22.14 3.23
C GLU A 69 -13.74 -23.19 2.11
N THR A 70 -12.62 -23.33 1.38
CA THR A 70 -12.54 -24.20 0.20
C THR A 70 -11.74 -25.48 0.40
N ALA A 71 -11.08 -25.64 1.56
CA ALA A 71 -10.07 -26.68 1.81
C ALA A 71 -8.86 -26.61 0.85
N ALA A 72 -8.60 -25.46 0.22
CA ALA A 72 -7.40 -25.25 -0.58
C ALA A 72 -6.14 -25.41 0.27
N THR A 73 -5.07 -25.94 -0.34
CA THR A 73 -3.76 -25.97 0.32
C THR A 73 -3.07 -24.63 0.15
N ILE A 74 -2.58 -24.06 1.25
CA ILE A 74 -1.73 -22.87 1.22
C ILE A 74 -0.28 -23.29 0.96
N TYR A 75 0.38 -22.56 0.07
CA TYR A 75 1.77 -22.75 -0.33
C TYR A 75 2.55 -21.45 -0.11
N CYS A 76 3.67 -21.52 0.59
CA CYS A 76 4.59 -20.40 0.78
C CYS A 76 6.00 -20.94 1.04
N SER A 77 7.02 -20.07 1.01
CA SER A 77 8.39 -20.50 1.34
C SER A 77 8.45 -21.05 2.78
N LYS A 78 9.31 -22.05 3.01
CA LYS A 78 9.65 -22.49 4.37
C LYS A 78 10.22 -21.38 5.26
N LEU A 79 10.76 -20.32 4.64
CA LEU A 79 11.36 -19.18 5.33
C LEU A 79 10.31 -18.16 5.82
N THR A 80 9.05 -18.30 5.39
CA THR A 80 7.98 -17.36 5.77
C THR A 80 7.73 -17.30 7.27
N GLY A 81 7.88 -18.42 7.98
CA GLY A 81 7.55 -18.50 9.40
C GLY A 81 6.04 -18.40 9.66
N ALA A 82 5.23 -18.94 8.74
CA ALA A 82 3.79 -18.99 8.83
C ALA A 82 3.33 -19.82 10.04
N ARG A 83 2.27 -19.33 10.72
CA ARG A 83 1.67 -19.97 11.91
C ARG A 83 0.37 -20.72 11.62
N TYR A 84 -0.05 -20.74 10.36
CA TYR A 84 -1.18 -21.50 9.85
C TYR A 84 -0.71 -22.79 9.14
N PRO A 85 -1.61 -23.78 8.96
CA PRO A 85 -1.29 -24.96 8.16
C PRO A 85 -0.97 -24.59 6.70
N HIS A 86 0.19 -25.04 6.21
CA HIS A 86 0.65 -24.80 4.84
C HIS A 86 1.57 -25.94 4.38
N LYS A 87 1.90 -25.93 3.08
CA LYS A 87 3.02 -26.68 2.51
C LYS A 87 4.10 -25.71 2.09
N ASN A 88 5.36 -26.12 2.28
CA ASN A 88 6.49 -25.38 1.75
C ASN A 88 6.45 -25.42 0.21
N PHE A 89 6.89 -24.33 -0.40
CA PHE A 89 6.96 -24.17 -1.84
C PHE A 89 8.20 -23.36 -2.21
N ASP A 90 9.33 -24.06 -2.31
CA ASP A 90 10.66 -23.50 -2.56
C ASP A 90 11.26 -24.07 -3.86
N ASP A 91 12.47 -23.65 -4.24
CA ASP A 91 13.16 -24.11 -5.46
C ASP A 91 13.03 -25.63 -5.72
N GLY A 92 12.46 -25.96 -6.89
CA GLY A 92 12.29 -27.34 -7.35
C GLY A 92 10.93 -27.97 -7.00
N ASP A 93 10.17 -27.36 -6.09
CA ASP A 93 8.81 -27.80 -5.79
C ASP A 93 7.84 -27.51 -6.94
N ARG A 94 6.85 -28.38 -7.09
CA ARG A 94 5.87 -28.33 -8.18
C ARG A 94 4.47 -28.63 -7.68
N ILE A 95 3.50 -27.89 -8.19
CA ILE A 95 2.08 -28.12 -7.96
C ILE A 95 1.46 -28.46 -9.32
N LYS A 96 0.87 -29.65 -9.41
CA LYS A 96 0.05 -30.01 -10.56
C LYS A 96 -1.33 -29.38 -10.41
N LEU A 97 -1.77 -28.63 -11.42
CA LEU A 97 -3.07 -27.98 -11.47
C LEU A 97 -3.76 -28.40 -12.77
N GLY A 98 -4.64 -29.40 -12.69
CA GLY A 98 -5.25 -30.01 -13.87
C GLY A 98 -4.19 -30.54 -14.84
N THR A 99 -4.06 -29.87 -15.99
CA THR A 99 -3.14 -30.19 -17.08
C THR A 99 -1.85 -29.36 -17.08
N VAL A 100 -1.74 -28.34 -16.22
CA VAL A 100 -0.58 -27.45 -16.12
C VAL A 100 0.20 -27.70 -14.82
N GLU A 101 1.41 -27.14 -14.73
CA GLU A 101 2.22 -27.17 -13.50
C GLU A 101 2.62 -25.76 -13.08
N LEU A 102 2.66 -25.53 -11.77
CA LEU A 102 3.22 -24.34 -11.13
C LEU A 102 4.52 -24.74 -10.43
N HIS A 103 5.64 -24.11 -10.77
CA HIS A 103 6.95 -24.39 -10.18
C HIS A 103 7.41 -23.22 -9.33
N ALA A 104 7.95 -23.50 -8.15
CA ALA A 104 8.52 -22.47 -7.30
C ALA A 104 9.95 -22.11 -7.74
N LEU A 105 10.23 -20.82 -7.73
CA LEU A 105 11.56 -20.24 -7.89
C LEU A 105 11.84 -19.35 -6.67
N SER A 106 12.80 -19.69 -5.82
CA SER A 106 13.20 -18.80 -4.72
C SER A 106 13.83 -17.53 -5.27
N THR A 107 13.22 -16.37 -5.07
CA THR A 107 13.70 -15.10 -5.60
C THR A 107 13.87 -14.07 -4.49
N PRO A 108 14.73 -14.35 -3.50
CA PRO A 108 14.95 -13.44 -2.39
C PRO A 108 15.47 -12.10 -2.88
N GLY A 109 15.10 -11.03 -2.18
CA GLY A 109 15.51 -9.68 -2.51
C GLY A 109 14.60 -8.64 -1.89
N HIS A 110 13.32 -8.64 -2.26
CA HIS A 110 12.32 -7.83 -1.58
C HIS A 110 12.13 -8.30 -0.11
N SER A 111 12.03 -9.61 0.04
CA SER A 111 12.08 -10.30 1.33
C SER A 111 12.97 -11.53 1.23
N PRO A 112 13.52 -12.05 2.34
CA PRO A 112 14.36 -13.25 2.32
C PRO A 112 13.58 -14.51 1.91
N ASP A 113 12.26 -14.50 2.06
CA ASP A 113 11.36 -15.60 1.77
C ASP A 113 10.56 -15.44 0.46
N SER A 114 10.90 -14.41 -0.34
CA SER A 114 10.26 -14.17 -1.64
C SER A 114 10.46 -15.33 -2.61
N ILE A 115 9.36 -15.74 -3.25
CA ILE A 115 9.34 -16.69 -4.36
C ILE A 115 8.66 -16.09 -5.59
N SER A 116 9.03 -16.57 -6.77
CA SER A 116 8.30 -16.40 -8.01
C SER A 116 7.68 -17.74 -8.42
N VAL A 117 6.52 -17.70 -9.06
CA VAL A 117 5.79 -18.91 -9.50
C VAL A 117 5.83 -19.02 -11.01
N LEU A 118 6.48 -20.06 -11.54
CA LEU A 118 6.56 -20.33 -12.98
C LEU A 118 5.39 -21.20 -13.42
N LEU A 119 4.63 -20.76 -14.42
CA LEU A 119 3.55 -21.53 -15.03
C LEU A 119 4.04 -22.25 -16.29
N MET A 120 3.98 -23.58 -16.24
CA MET A 120 4.30 -24.48 -17.34
C MET A 120 3.01 -25.00 -17.97
N ASP A 121 2.89 -24.93 -19.30
CA ASP A 121 1.75 -25.53 -19.99
C ASP A 121 1.85 -27.06 -20.13
N GLU A 122 0.84 -27.64 -20.77
CA GLU A 122 0.71 -29.09 -20.98
C GLU A 122 1.84 -29.67 -21.85
N ALA A 123 2.54 -28.83 -22.62
CA ALA A 123 3.68 -29.19 -23.46
C ALA A 123 5.02 -28.93 -22.76
N ALA A 124 4.99 -28.66 -21.45
CA ALA A 124 6.15 -28.29 -20.63
C ALA A 124 6.87 -27.03 -21.14
N GLN A 125 6.14 -26.09 -21.75
CA GLN A 125 6.67 -24.78 -22.13
C GLN A 125 6.37 -23.74 -21.06
N THR A 126 7.33 -22.86 -20.79
CA THR A 126 7.15 -21.72 -19.91
C THR A 126 6.19 -20.70 -20.53
N ARG A 127 5.09 -20.40 -19.83
CA ARG A 127 4.08 -19.43 -20.29
C ARG A 127 4.19 -18.09 -19.59
N ALA A 128 4.29 -18.14 -18.27
CA ALA A 128 4.26 -16.97 -17.42
C ALA A 128 5.07 -17.19 -16.15
N VAL A 129 5.52 -16.10 -15.54
CA VAL A 129 6.07 -16.06 -14.20
C VAL A 129 5.31 -15.01 -13.39
N PHE A 130 4.82 -15.41 -12.23
CA PHE A 130 4.25 -14.53 -11.23
C PHE A 130 5.38 -14.14 -10.27
N THR A 131 5.83 -12.89 -10.34
CA THR A 131 7.12 -12.47 -9.77
C THR A 131 7.02 -11.94 -8.35
N GLY A 132 5.82 -11.92 -7.77
CA GLY A 132 5.57 -11.24 -6.50
C GLY A 132 6.13 -9.82 -6.56
N ASP A 133 6.89 -9.46 -5.53
CA ASP A 133 7.61 -8.19 -5.46
C ASP A 133 9.08 -8.30 -5.84
N THR A 134 9.53 -9.39 -6.47
CA THR A 134 10.92 -9.48 -6.97
C THR A 134 11.13 -8.59 -8.20
N LEU A 135 10.25 -8.68 -9.20
CA LEU A 135 10.36 -7.96 -10.47
C LEU A 135 9.02 -7.31 -10.80
N PHE A 136 9.05 -6.01 -11.06
CA PHE A 136 7.92 -5.21 -11.53
C PHE A 136 8.08 -4.86 -13.01
N VAL A 137 7.06 -4.20 -13.59
CA VAL A 137 7.19 -3.65 -14.94
C VAL A 137 8.05 -2.39 -14.91
N GLY A 138 9.28 -2.49 -15.43
CA GLY A 138 10.25 -1.40 -15.46
C GLY A 138 10.96 -1.11 -14.14
N ASP A 139 10.75 -1.92 -13.10
CA ASP A 139 11.37 -1.76 -11.78
C ASP A 139 11.48 -3.11 -11.04
N VAL A 140 11.94 -3.10 -9.78
CA VAL A 140 12.11 -4.26 -8.89
C VAL A 140 11.71 -3.91 -7.45
N GLY A 141 11.51 -4.91 -6.60
CA GLY A 141 11.16 -4.70 -5.20
C GLY A 141 12.23 -3.99 -4.38
N ARG A 142 11.78 -3.17 -3.43
CA ARG A 142 12.67 -2.55 -2.44
C ARG A 142 13.14 -3.57 -1.38
N PRO A 143 14.39 -3.52 -0.91
CA PRO A 143 14.97 -4.51 0.00
C PRO A 143 14.98 -4.11 1.49
N ASP A 144 14.35 -2.99 1.87
CA ASP A 144 14.50 -2.33 3.17
C ASP A 144 13.28 -2.47 4.11
N LEU A 145 12.23 -3.21 3.70
CA LEU A 145 11.04 -3.40 4.55
C LEU A 145 11.21 -4.47 5.64
N ARG A 146 12.22 -5.34 5.50
CA ARG A 146 12.37 -6.58 6.28
C ARG A 146 13.71 -6.67 7.01
N GLU A 147 14.39 -5.53 7.20
CA GLU A 147 15.76 -5.46 7.76
C GLU A 147 15.91 -6.16 9.11
N ALA A 148 14.94 -6.00 10.01
CA ALA A 148 14.96 -6.61 11.35
C ALA A 148 14.96 -8.15 11.32
N GLU A 149 14.42 -8.78 10.27
CA GLU A 149 14.36 -10.23 10.14
C GLU A 149 15.52 -10.82 9.34
N ALA A 150 16.22 -9.99 8.54
CA ALA A 150 17.43 -10.38 7.82
C ALA A 150 18.70 -10.38 8.71
N GLY A 151 18.66 -9.76 9.89
CA GLY A 151 19.69 -9.86 10.92
C GLY A 151 20.90 -8.94 10.70
N GLY A 152 21.15 -8.02 11.65
CA GLY A 152 22.34 -7.15 11.66
C GLY A 152 22.19 -5.82 10.92
N GLY A 153 23.17 -4.91 11.09
CA GLY A 153 23.13 -3.52 10.62
C GLY A 153 23.35 -3.29 9.11
N HIS A 154 23.41 -4.36 8.29
CA HIS A 154 23.62 -4.32 6.82
C HIS A 154 22.56 -5.12 6.03
N ALA A 155 21.42 -5.40 6.64
CA ALA A 155 20.39 -6.29 6.11
C ALA A 155 19.84 -5.89 4.73
N ARG A 156 19.67 -4.59 4.44
CA ARG A 156 19.12 -4.13 3.15
C ARG A 156 20.12 -4.23 2.00
N GLU A 157 21.41 -4.02 2.25
CA GLU A 157 22.45 -4.19 1.24
C GLU A 157 22.59 -5.67 0.85
N GLU A 158 22.48 -6.57 1.83
CA GLU A 158 22.46 -8.02 1.59
C GLU A 158 21.24 -8.46 0.80
N LEU A 159 20.04 -7.97 1.16
CA LEU A 159 18.82 -8.23 0.39
C LEU A 159 18.90 -7.65 -1.03
N ALA A 160 19.50 -6.47 -1.21
CA ALA A 160 19.76 -5.91 -2.54
C ALA A 160 20.70 -6.80 -3.38
N ALA A 161 21.75 -7.36 -2.78
CA ALA A 161 22.66 -8.30 -3.45
C ALA A 161 21.96 -9.63 -3.81
N GLN A 162 21.09 -10.13 -2.92
CA GLN A 162 20.24 -11.29 -3.19
C GLN A 162 19.29 -11.01 -4.36
N LEU A 163 18.68 -9.82 -4.41
CA LEU A 163 17.82 -9.42 -5.52
C LEU A 163 18.58 -9.42 -6.86
N TYR A 164 19.78 -8.83 -6.89
CA TYR A 164 20.66 -8.84 -8.06
C TYR A 164 20.89 -10.28 -8.57
N THR A 165 21.21 -11.19 -7.65
CA THR A 165 21.43 -12.62 -7.94
C THR A 165 20.16 -13.30 -8.48
N SER A 166 19.02 -13.11 -7.81
CA SER A 166 17.71 -13.64 -8.20
C SER A 166 17.31 -13.20 -9.62
N LEU A 167 17.49 -11.93 -9.94
CA LEU A 167 17.19 -11.39 -11.27
C LEU A 167 18.09 -12.03 -12.33
N ARG A 168 19.41 -12.04 -12.12
CA ARG A 168 20.39 -12.50 -13.13
C ARG A 168 20.39 -14.00 -13.35
N GLN A 169 20.25 -14.79 -12.28
CA GLN A 169 20.39 -16.24 -12.36
C GLN A 169 19.07 -16.97 -12.63
N LYS A 170 17.93 -16.37 -12.28
CA LYS A 170 16.61 -17.02 -12.40
C LYS A 170 15.74 -16.32 -13.43
N LEU A 171 15.33 -15.08 -13.18
CA LEU A 171 14.32 -14.42 -14.01
C LEU A 171 14.84 -14.07 -15.41
N MET A 172 16.06 -13.56 -15.54
CA MET A 172 16.67 -13.24 -16.84
C MET A 172 17.05 -14.48 -17.66
N ALA A 173 17.13 -15.66 -17.03
CA ALA A 173 17.40 -16.92 -17.71
C ALA A 173 16.13 -17.55 -18.33
N LEU A 174 14.94 -17.02 -18.02
CA LEU A 174 13.68 -17.50 -18.59
C LEU A 174 13.58 -17.17 -20.08
N PRO A 175 12.78 -17.94 -20.86
CA PRO A 175 12.54 -17.64 -22.26
C PRO A 175 12.02 -16.21 -22.46
N PRO A 176 12.50 -15.45 -23.46
CA PRO A 176 12.09 -14.05 -23.67
C PRO A 176 10.58 -13.84 -23.85
N THR A 177 9.86 -14.85 -24.34
CA THR A 177 8.41 -14.83 -24.54
C THR A 177 7.60 -15.03 -23.25
N THR A 178 8.26 -15.34 -22.13
CA THR A 178 7.59 -15.56 -20.83
C THR A 178 6.90 -14.28 -20.38
N ARG A 179 5.60 -14.36 -20.09
CA ARG A 179 4.80 -13.26 -19.51
C ARG A 179 5.25 -13.00 -18.07
N VAL A 180 5.32 -11.73 -17.67
CA VAL A 180 5.69 -11.30 -16.32
C VAL A 180 4.46 -10.71 -15.64
N TYR A 181 4.12 -11.25 -14.47
CA TYR A 181 2.97 -10.87 -13.66
C TYR A 181 3.42 -10.49 -12.23
N PRO A 182 3.66 -9.20 -11.96
CA PRO A 182 4.06 -8.74 -10.63
C PRO A 182 2.91 -8.71 -9.62
N ALA A 183 3.19 -8.71 -8.32
CA ALA A 183 2.17 -8.48 -7.30
C ALA A 183 1.79 -6.99 -7.15
N HIS A 184 2.60 -6.05 -7.68
CA HIS A 184 2.30 -4.62 -7.61
C HIS A 184 2.51 -3.87 -8.93
N GLY A 185 1.79 -2.76 -9.06
CA GLY A 185 1.79 -1.89 -10.23
C GLY A 185 2.02 -0.41 -9.90
N PRO A 186 1.71 0.50 -10.84
CA PRO A 186 1.95 1.94 -10.69
C PRO A 186 1.33 2.51 -9.42
N GLY A 187 2.18 3.16 -8.63
CA GLY A 187 1.78 3.87 -7.41
C GLY A 187 1.90 3.06 -6.11
N SER A 188 2.35 1.80 -6.15
CA SER A 188 2.73 1.04 -4.94
C SER A 188 3.97 1.67 -4.25
N LEU A 189 4.10 1.43 -2.94
CA LEU A 189 5.26 1.84 -2.14
C LEU A 189 6.29 0.70 -1.96
N CYS A 190 6.04 -0.48 -2.56
CA CYS A 190 6.93 -1.64 -2.55
C CYS A 190 8.04 -1.57 -3.61
N GLY A 191 8.00 -0.56 -4.49
CA GLY A 191 9.04 -0.24 -5.47
C GLY A 191 9.05 1.26 -5.80
N LYS A 192 9.87 1.66 -6.76
CA LYS A 192 9.94 3.04 -7.30
C LYS A 192 9.09 3.21 -8.57
N THR A 193 8.28 2.20 -8.93
CA THR A 193 7.72 1.97 -10.27
C THR A 193 6.96 3.16 -10.84
N THR A 194 7.23 3.49 -12.11
CA THR A 194 6.57 4.56 -12.88
C THR A 194 5.79 4.05 -14.10
N SER A 195 5.89 2.75 -14.42
CA SER A 195 5.19 2.16 -15.57
C SER A 195 3.68 2.12 -15.36
N PRO A 196 2.85 2.53 -16.35
CA PRO A 196 1.40 2.37 -16.28
C PRO A 196 0.92 0.94 -16.53
N ASP A 197 1.79 0.07 -17.05
CA ASP A 197 1.45 -1.30 -17.46
C ASP A 197 1.37 -2.24 -16.24
N LEU A 198 0.39 -3.16 -16.25
CA LEU A 198 0.15 -4.14 -15.17
C LEU A 198 0.80 -5.51 -15.40
N ASP A 199 1.43 -5.70 -16.56
CA ASP A 199 2.15 -6.91 -16.94
C ASP A 199 3.21 -6.60 -18.00
N SER A 200 4.11 -7.57 -18.24
CA SER A 200 5.18 -7.42 -19.23
C SER A 200 5.61 -8.77 -19.82
N THR A 201 6.79 -8.81 -20.45
CA THR A 201 7.50 -10.02 -20.85
C THR A 201 8.96 -9.93 -20.44
N ILE A 202 9.62 -11.07 -20.28
CA ILE A 202 11.07 -11.11 -19.99
C ILE A 202 11.86 -10.35 -21.07
N ALA A 203 11.48 -10.45 -22.35
CA ALA A 203 12.09 -9.68 -23.42
C ALA A 203 12.01 -8.16 -23.21
N LYS A 204 10.82 -7.64 -22.83
CA LYS A 204 10.61 -6.21 -22.60
C LYS A 204 11.37 -5.73 -21.37
N GLU A 205 11.35 -6.49 -20.28
CA GLU A 205 12.09 -6.14 -19.07
C GLU A 205 13.60 -6.13 -19.32
N LEU A 206 14.15 -7.13 -20.02
CA LEU A 206 15.56 -7.12 -20.42
C LEU A 206 15.94 -5.89 -21.24
N ALA A 207 15.04 -5.43 -22.11
CA ALA A 207 15.29 -4.29 -22.99
C ALA A 207 15.14 -2.92 -22.31
N THR A 208 14.32 -2.82 -21.26
CA THR A 208 13.86 -1.50 -20.76
C THR A 208 13.96 -1.32 -19.25
N ASN A 209 13.96 -2.39 -18.45
CA ASN A 209 14.05 -2.29 -17.00
C ASN A 209 15.48 -1.93 -16.60
N TYR A 210 15.63 -0.81 -15.88
CA TYR A 210 16.95 -0.32 -15.48
C TYR A 210 17.71 -1.38 -14.66
N ALA A 211 17.00 -2.13 -13.82
CA ALA A 211 17.53 -3.13 -12.90
C ALA A 211 18.06 -4.38 -13.62
N LEU A 212 17.68 -4.58 -14.89
CA LEU A 212 18.12 -5.70 -15.73
C LEU A 212 19.24 -5.34 -16.72
N GLN A 213 19.68 -4.08 -16.74
CA GLN A 213 20.77 -3.64 -17.61
C GLN A 213 22.14 -4.13 -17.12
N PRO A 214 23.16 -4.18 -17.99
CA PRO A 214 24.52 -4.52 -17.59
C PRO A 214 25.06 -3.53 -16.54
N MET A 215 25.27 -4.02 -15.32
CA MET A 215 25.89 -3.30 -14.20
C MET A 215 26.51 -4.30 -13.22
N SER A 216 27.50 -3.89 -12.45
CA SER A 216 28.04 -4.69 -11.36
C SER A 216 27.08 -4.74 -10.17
N GLU A 217 27.21 -5.75 -9.32
CA GLU A 217 26.39 -5.87 -8.10
C GLU A 217 26.49 -4.62 -7.19
N PRO A 218 27.67 -4.03 -6.92
CA PRO A 218 27.74 -2.80 -6.12
C PRO A 218 27.04 -1.59 -6.76
N GLU A 219 27.08 -1.46 -8.10
CA GLU A 219 26.36 -0.40 -8.81
C GLU A 219 24.85 -0.60 -8.71
N PHE A 220 24.38 -1.84 -8.84
CA PHE A 220 22.98 -2.20 -8.64
C PHE A 220 22.50 -1.87 -7.23
N VAL A 221 23.22 -2.32 -6.19
CA VAL A 221 22.87 -2.06 -4.78
C VAL A 221 22.77 -0.56 -4.53
N LYS A 222 23.75 0.21 -5.00
CA LYS A 222 23.74 1.67 -4.87
C LYS A 222 22.52 2.30 -5.56
N ALA A 223 22.23 1.89 -6.79
CA ALA A 223 21.10 2.42 -7.55
C ALA A 223 19.75 2.04 -6.93
N LEU A 224 19.62 0.81 -6.43
CA LEU A 224 18.41 0.32 -5.77
C LEU A 224 18.16 1.07 -4.46
N LEU A 225 19.17 1.29 -3.62
CA LEU A 225 18.97 1.92 -2.31
C LEU A 225 18.79 3.45 -2.36
N ALA A 226 19.05 4.09 -3.49
CA ALA A 226 18.80 5.52 -3.68
C ALA A 226 17.29 5.82 -3.79
N ASP A 227 16.80 6.91 -3.18
CA ASP A 227 15.45 7.46 -3.40
C ASP A 227 14.28 6.47 -3.17
N GLN A 228 14.42 5.55 -2.20
CA GLN A 228 13.32 4.69 -1.80
C GLN A 228 12.17 5.49 -1.16
N PRO A 229 10.91 5.13 -1.42
CA PRO A 229 9.78 5.83 -0.81
C PRO A 229 9.76 5.62 0.71
N PHE A 230 9.01 6.46 1.42
CA PHE A 230 8.82 6.26 2.86
C PHE A 230 8.16 4.89 3.15
N MET A 231 8.32 4.39 4.37
CA MET A 231 7.68 3.17 4.84
C MET A 231 6.47 3.53 5.72
N PRO A 232 5.23 3.19 5.33
CA PRO A 232 4.05 3.37 6.18
C PRO A 232 4.14 2.61 7.51
N LYS A 233 3.47 3.13 8.55
CA LYS A 233 3.53 2.59 9.92
C LYS A 233 2.94 1.17 10.03
N TYR A 234 1.99 0.85 9.16
CA TYR A 234 1.30 -0.44 9.14
C TYR A 234 2.10 -1.57 8.49
N PHE A 235 3.21 -1.28 7.80
CA PHE A 235 3.90 -2.30 7.01
C PHE A 235 4.37 -3.50 7.81
N GLY A 236 5.00 -3.25 8.97
CA GLY A 236 5.38 -4.33 9.87
C GLY A 236 4.18 -5.06 10.47
N HIS A 237 3.04 -4.39 10.65
CA HIS A 237 1.82 -5.02 11.17
C HIS A 237 1.23 -6.03 10.19
N ASP A 238 1.09 -5.64 8.92
CA ASP A 238 0.51 -6.51 7.88
C ASP A 238 1.38 -7.74 7.66
N VAL A 239 2.70 -7.60 7.65
CA VAL A 239 3.59 -8.77 7.58
C VAL A 239 3.33 -9.74 8.74
N GLN A 240 3.19 -9.24 9.97
CA GLN A 240 2.94 -10.11 11.12
C GLN A 240 1.53 -10.72 11.08
N LEU A 241 0.53 -9.98 10.62
CA LEU A 241 -0.83 -10.47 10.46
C LEU A 241 -0.90 -11.53 9.36
N ASN A 242 -0.22 -11.31 8.23
CA ASN A 242 -0.12 -12.27 7.14
C ASN A 242 0.60 -13.54 7.56
N LYS A 243 1.63 -13.48 8.42
CA LYS A 243 2.26 -14.69 9.00
C LYS A 243 1.35 -15.43 9.99
N GLN A 244 0.43 -14.73 10.65
CA GLN A 244 -0.54 -15.33 11.57
C GLN A 244 -1.75 -15.90 10.83
N GLY A 245 -2.13 -15.28 9.72
CA GLY A 245 -3.38 -15.48 9.02
C GLY A 245 -4.49 -14.64 9.64
N ALA A 246 -5.16 -13.84 8.81
CA ALA A 246 -6.19 -12.92 9.27
C ALA A 246 -7.56 -13.63 9.44
N PRO A 247 -8.42 -13.13 10.34
CA PRO A 247 -9.78 -13.66 10.52
C PRO A 247 -10.66 -13.40 9.29
N ASN A 248 -11.81 -14.07 9.22
CA ASN A 248 -12.79 -13.91 8.13
C ASN A 248 -13.14 -12.44 7.89
N PHE A 249 -13.09 -12.00 6.63
CA PHE A 249 -13.26 -10.60 6.23
C PHE A 249 -14.64 -10.04 6.59
N GLU A 250 -15.72 -10.70 6.19
CA GLU A 250 -17.08 -10.23 6.44
C GLU A 250 -17.46 -10.27 7.92
N ASP A 251 -16.99 -11.27 8.67
CA ASP A 251 -17.14 -11.31 10.12
C ASP A 251 -16.41 -10.13 10.79
N SER A 252 -15.20 -9.82 10.34
CA SER A 252 -14.38 -8.73 10.90
C SER A 252 -15.01 -7.37 10.65
N ILE A 253 -15.56 -7.13 9.45
CA ILE A 253 -16.33 -5.91 9.15
C ILE A 253 -17.61 -5.83 9.98
N ARG A 254 -18.33 -6.95 10.15
CA ARG A 254 -19.56 -6.98 10.98
C ARG A 254 -19.28 -6.71 12.45
N ALA A 255 -18.10 -7.08 12.95
CA ALA A 255 -17.68 -6.86 14.33
C ALA A 255 -17.36 -5.39 14.64
N VAL A 256 -17.17 -4.53 13.64
CA VAL A 256 -16.91 -3.09 13.85
C VAL A 256 -18.11 -2.42 14.54
N PRO A 257 -17.92 -1.78 15.71
CA PRO A 257 -19.01 -1.10 16.40
C PRO A 257 -19.58 0.04 15.55
N ARG A 258 -20.89 0.07 15.33
CA ARG A 258 -21.60 1.17 14.65
C ARG A 258 -22.27 2.06 15.68
N LEU A 259 -21.92 3.35 15.68
CA LEU A 259 -22.45 4.34 16.61
C LEU A 259 -23.46 5.25 15.93
N GLN A 260 -24.39 5.78 16.71
CA GLN A 260 -25.35 6.77 16.22
C GLN A 260 -24.64 8.11 15.92
N PRO A 261 -25.12 8.89 14.94
CA PRO A 261 -24.62 10.25 14.71
C PRO A 261 -24.74 11.08 15.99
N GLY A 262 -23.66 11.77 16.37
CA GLY A 262 -23.62 12.59 17.59
C GLY A 262 -23.36 11.80 18.88
N ALA A 263 -23.03 10.51 18.81
CA ALA A 263 -22.55 9.76 19.95
C ALA A 263 -21.32 10.44 20.59
N ALA A 264 -21.25 10.41 21.92
CA ALA A 264 -20.11 10.96 22.65
C ALA A 264 -18.83 10.16 22.32
N LEU A 265 -17.84 10.85 21.77
CA LEU A 265 -16.55 10.26 21.43
C LEU A 265 -15.60 10.37 22.62
N ALA A 266 -14.93 9.28 22.94
CA ALA A 266 -13.94 9.24 24.02
C ALA A 266 -12.79 10.24 23.75
N PRO A 267 -12.39 11.08 24.74
CA PRO A 267 -11.32 12.04 24.56
C PRO A 267 -9.98 11.34 24.31
N GLY A 268 -9.11 11.98 23.52
CA GLY A 268 -7.78 11.46 23.18
C GLY A 268 -7.76 10.30 22.19
N VAL A 269 -8.91 9.86 21.69
CA VAL A 269 -9.01 8.87 20.60
C VAL A 269 -9.10 9.64 19.27
N LEU A 270 -8.36 9.18 18.26
CA LEU A 270 -8.36 9.80 16.94
C LEU A 270 -9.76 9.75 16.31
N VAL A 271 -10.10 10.78 15.55
CA VAL A 271 -11.34 10.88 14.79
C VAL A 271 -10.96 11.07 13.32
N ILE A 272 -11.17 10.04 12.51
CA ILE A 272 -10.86 10.07 11.08
C ILE A 272 -12.14 10.40 10.31
N ASP A 273 -12.16 11.58 9.70
CA ASP A 273 -13.27 12.05 8.87
C ASP A 273 -12.94 11.84 7.40
N THR A 274 -13.71 10.97 6.72
CA THR A 274 -13.48 10.60 5.33
C THR A 274 -14.24 11.44 4.32
N ARG A 275 -14.98 12.45 4.78
CA ARG A 275 -15.75 13.32 3.89
C ARG A 275 -14.83 14.17 3.00
N PRO A 276 -15.32 14.63 1.84
CA PRO A 276 -14.57 15.54 0.99
C PRO A 276 -14.08 16.79 1.73
N ALA A 277 -12.87 17.26 1.41
CA ALA A 277 -12.22 18.37 2.09
C ALA A 277 -13.10 19.63 2.15
N ALA A 278 -13.86 19.93 1.10
CA ALA A 278 -14.79 21.06 1.11
C ALA A 278 -15.89 20.95 2.19
N LYS A 279 -16.45 19.75 2.41
CA LYS A 279 -17.44 19.51 3.46
C LYS A 279 -16.80 19.57 4.86
N PHE A 280 -15.60 19.01 5.01
CA PHE A 280 -14.84 19.10 6.26
C PHE A 280 -14.56 20.55 6.64
N ARG A 281 -14.04 21.36 5.69
CA ARG A 281 -13.76 22.78 5.92
C ARG A 281 -15.01 23.58 6.31
N ALA A 282 -16.14 23.31 5.66
CA ALA A 282 -17.41 23.95 5.99
C ALA A 282 -18.00 23.51 7.34
N GLY A 283 -17.55 22.39 7.91
CA GLY A 283 -18.04 21.86 9.17
C GLY A 283 -17.44 20.51 9.54
N HIS A 284 -16.71 20.43 10.67
CA HIS A 284 -16.15 19.18 11.21
C HIS A 284 -16.17 19.12 12.74
N LEU A 285 -15.88 17.93 13.28
CA LEU A 285 -15.69 17.72 14.71
C LEU A 285 -14.30 18.24 15.15
N PRO A 286 -14.19 18.95 16.29
CA PRO A 286 -12.91 19.50 16.73
C PRO A 286 -11.90 18.39 16.97
N GLY A 287 -10.68 18.55 16.46
CA GLY A 287 -9.64 17.54 16.56
C GLY A 287 -9.76 16.36 15.57
N ALA A 288 -10.75 16.37 14.67
CA ALA A 288 -10.82 15.37 13.62
C ALA A 288 -9.73 15.57 12.56
N ILE A 289 -9.23 14.47 12.02
CA ILE A 289 -8.27 14.43 10.92
C ILE A 289 -9.03 14.08 9.64
N ASN A 290 -8.88 14.90 8.60
CA ASN A 290 -9.54 14.68 7.33
C ASN A 290 -8.68 13.80 6.40
N LEU A 291 -8.97 12.50 6.39
CA LEU A 291 -8.41 11.54 5.44
C LEU A 291 -9.53 11.10 4.50
N GLN A 292 -9.66 11.79 3.37
CA GLN A 292 -10.83 11.64 2.51
C GLN A 292 -10.93 10.22 1.91
N ASP A 293 -12.15 9.77 1.61
CA ASP A 293 -12.40 8.54 0.87
C ASP A 293 -11.92 8.66 -0.59
N GLY A 294 -10.60 8.58 -0.77
CA GLY A 294 -9.91 8.73 -2.04
C GLY A 294 -9.29 7.44 -2.55
N GLY A 295 -8.50 7.57 -3.62
CA GLY A 295 -7.83 6.45 -4.26
C GLY A 295 -6.83 5.73 -3.36
N LYS A 296 -6.12 6.43 -2.46
CA LYS A 296 -5.10 5.86 -1.56
C LYS A 296 -5.46 5.98 -0.08
N PHE A 297 -6.75 5.86 0.25
CA PHE A 297 -7.23 6.04 1.61
C PHE A 297 -6.52 5.09 2.58
N GLU A 298 -6.39 3.81 2.21
CA GLU A 298 -5.72 2.74 2.95
C GLU A 298 -4.29 3.15 3.32
N THR A 299 -3.50 3.53 2.31
CA THR A 299 -2.11 3.96 2.49
C THR A 299 -2.00 5.15 3.45
N TRP A 300 -2.84 6.16 3.29
CA TRP A 300 -2.79 7.36 4.14
C TRP A 300 -3.29 7.09 5.56
N LEU A 301 -4.31 6.26 5.72
CA LEU A 301 -4.77 5.80 7.02
C LEU A 301 -3.64 5.09 7.76
N GLY A 302 -3.02 4.08 7.16
CA GLY A 302 -1.92 3.33 7.75
C GLY A 302 -0.60 4.11 7.89
N SER A 303 -0.44 5.23 7.16
CA SER A 303 0.72 6.13 7.32
C SER A 303 0.54 7.11 8.46
N VAL A 304 -0.70 7.59 8.69
CA VAL A 304 -1.00 8.60 9.70
C VAL A 304 -1.35 7.93 11.04
N VAL A 305 -2.10 6.84 11.03
CA VAL A 305 -2.57 6.10 12.22
C VAL A 305 -1.68 4.87 12.43
N GLY A 306 -1.10 4.73 13.62
CA GLY A 306 -0.29 3.60 13.99
C GLY A 306 -1.11 2.31 14.20
N PRO A 307 -0.50 1.13 14.04
CA PRO A 307 -1.21 -0.15 14.01
C PRO A 307 -1.86 -0.57 15.34
N GLN A 308 -1.54 0.12 16.45
CA GLN A 308 -2.14 -0.12 17.77
C GLN A 308 -3.07 1.03 18.20
N GLU A 309 -3.16 2.11 17.42
CA GLU A 309 -3.98 3.27 17.76
C GLU A 309 -5.45 2.98 17.42
N LYS A 310 -6.33 3.17 18.40
CA LYS A 310 -7.77 3.12 18.17
C LYS A 310 -8.25 4.45 17.59
N PHE A 311 -9.24 4.39 16.70
CA PHE A 311 -9.83 5.58 16.09
C PHE A 311 -11.34 5.43 15.86
N TYR A 312 -12.04 6.55 15.77
CA TYR A 312 -13.41 6.61 15.23
C TYR A 312 -13.35 6.90 13.73
N LEU A 313 -14.25 6.30 12.96
CA LEU A 313 -14.30 6.45 11.51
C LEU A 313 -15.63 7.09 11.08
N LEU A 314 -15.56 8.25 10.44
CA LEU A 314 -16.71 9.04 10.04
C LEU A 314 -16.84 9.09 8.52
N ALA A 315 -18.06 8.95 8.02
CA ALA A 315 -18.41 9.15 6.62
C ALA A 315 -19.72 9.93 6.45
N ASP A 316 -20.04 10.36 5.24
CA ASP A 316 -21.25 11.16 4.94
C ASP A 316 -22.51 10.30 4.82
N THR A 317 -22.36 9.07 4.31
CA THR A 317 -23.47 8.15 4.04
C THR A 317 -23.13 6.74 4.51
N GLN A 318 -24.16 5.92 4.73
CA GLN A 318 -23.97 4.53 5.17
C GLN A 318 -23.14 3.72 4.15
N ILE A 319 -23.39 3.92 2.86
CA ILE A 319 -22.66 3.25 1.77
C ILE A 319 -21.16 3.60 1.85
N GLN A 320 -20.84 4.88 2.01
CA GLN A 320 -19.45 5.31 2.15
C GLN A 320 -18.82 4.79 3.45
N LEU A 321 -19.57 4.78 4.56
CA LEU A 321 -19.10 4.25 5.83
C LEU A 321 -18.70 2.77 5.70
N ASP A 322 -19.57 1.96 5.09
CA ASP A 322 -19.28 0.55 4.84
C ASP A 322 -18.09 0.38 3.87
N ALA A 323 -17.98 1.24 2.83
CA ALA A 323 -16.85 1.23 1.91
C ALA A 323 -15.52 1.56 2.62
N VAL A 324 -15.44 2.60 3.45
CA VAL A 324 -14.19 2.97 4.14
C VAL A 324 -13.81 2.00 5.25
N MET A 325 -14.78 1.33 5.89
CA MET A 325 -14.49 0.21 6.81
C MET A 325 -13.83 -0.95 6.07
N ARG A 326 -14.35 -1.32 4.89
CA ARG A 326 -13.77 -2.35 4.03
C ARG A 326 -12.37 -1.98 3.54
N LYS A 327 -12.15 -0.71 3.17
CA LYS A 327 -10.82 -0.20 2.85
C LYS A 327 -9.86 -0.30 4.03
N ALA A 328 -10.27 0.11 5.23
CA ALA A 328 -9.46 -0.04 6.44
C ALA A 328 -9.10 -1.51 6.74
N ALA A 329 -10.02 -2.44 6.49
CA ALA A 329 -9.75 -3.86 6.66
C ALA A 329 -8.68 -4.41 5.72
N LYS A 330 -8.52 -3.84 4.52
CA LYS A 330 -7.47 -4.26 3.58
C LYS A 330 -6.06 -4.16 4.15
N ILE A 331 -5.87 -3.31 5.17
CA ILE A 331 -4.60 -3.12 5.90
C ILE A 331 -4.71 -3.55 7.38
N GLY A 332 -5.70 -4.41 7.72
CA GLY A 332 -5.87 -4.97 9.06
C GLY A 332 -6.40 -4.01 10.14
N TYR A 333 -6.88 -2.82 9.75
CA TYR A 333 -7.25 -1.76 10.70
C TYR A 333 -8.72 -1.82 11.16
N GLU A 334 -9.52 -2.77 10.68
CA GLU A 334 -10.93 -2.90 11.07
C GLU A 334 -11.10 -3.08 12.58
N SER A 335 -10.21 -3.87 13.20
CA SER A 335 -10.21 -4.07 14.65
C SER A 335 -9.79 -2.82 15.44
N ASN A 336 -9.18 -1.84 14.77
CA ASN A 336 -8.79 -0.56 15.36
C ASN A 336 -9.90 0.49 15.36
N ILE A 337 -10.99 0.24 14.62
CA ILE A 337 -12.16 1.11 14.60
C ILE A 337 -12.93 0.93 15.91
N LYS A 338 -12.79 1.90 16.82
CA LYS A 338 -13.53 1.95 18.10
C LYS A 338 -15.02 2.20 17.88
N GLY A 339 -15.36 2.91 16.80
CA GLY A 339 -16.73 3.13 16.37
C GLY A 339 -16.79 3.80 15.00
N ALA A 340 -17.63 3.26 14.13
CA ALA A 340 -17.97 3.82 12.83
C ALA A 340 -19.30 4.57 12.92
N LEU A 341 -19.38 5.79 12.39
CA LEU A 341 -20.59 6.62 12.48
C LEU A 341 -20.74 7.56 11.29
N LEU A 342 -21.97 7.99 11.02
CA LEU A 342 -22.19 9.08 10.08
C LEU A 342 -21.81 10.41 10.73
N ALA A 343 -21.28 11.32 9.93
CA ALA A 343 -20.97 12.67 10.37
C ALA A 343 -22.23 13.36 10.92
N PRO A 344 -22.17 14.01 12.11
CA PRO A 344 -23.29 14.76 12.64
C PRO A 344 -23.76 15.87 11.69
N ALA A 345 -25.07 16.13 11.67
CA ALA A 345 -25.67 17.16 10.82
C ALA A 345 -25.19 18.57 11.17
N THR A 346 -24.99 18.83 12.47
CA THR A 346 -24.42 20.08 12.97
C THR A 346 -22.99 19.84 13.41
N GLN A 347 -22.06 20.58 12.82
CA GLN A 347 -20.64 20.47 13.09
C GLN A 347 -20.15 21.75 13.79
N PRO A 348 -19.41 21.65 14.90
CA PRO A 348 -19.13 22.81 15.75
C PRO A 348 -17.90 23.62 15.31
N ALA A 349 -17.07 23.12 14.38
CA ALA A 349 -15.86 23.78 13.91
C ALA A 349 -15.83 23.92 12.39
N THR A 350 -15.12 24.94 11.90
CA THR A 350 -14.88 25.23 10.48
C THR A 350 -13.40 25.51 10.25
N SER A 351 -12.91 25.29 9.04
CA SER A 351 -11.53 25.66 8.67
C SER A 351 -11.49 27.03 7.99
N PRO A 352 -10.45 27.85 8.22
CA PRO A 352 -10.28 29.12 7.54
C PRO A 352 -10.08 28.93 6.03
N THR A 353 -10.41 29.98 5.26
CA THR A 353 -10.17 30.02 3.81
C THR A 353 -8.85 30.73 3.54
N VAL A 354 -8.06 30.21 2.60
CA VAL A 354 -6.79 30.80 2.20
C VAL A 354 -7.00 31.93 1.18
N ASP A 355 -6.38 33.10 1.41
CA ASP A 355 -6.21 34.12 0.38
C ASP A 355 -4.95 33.83 -0.44
N VAL A 356 -5.16 33.24 -1.60
CA VAL A 356 -4.10 32.84 -2.53
C VAL A 356 -3.29 34.04 -3.03
N THR A 357 -3.92 35.22 -3.15
CA THR A 357 -3.23 36.44 -3.58
C THR A 357 -2.23 36.88 -2.52
N ALA A 358 -2.64 36.86 -1.25
CA ALA A 358 -1.76 37.15 -0.13
C ALA A 358 -0.60 36.15 -0.04
N VAL A 359 -0.87 34.84 -0.22
CA VAL A 359 0.18 33.81 -0.25
C VAL A 359 1.22 34.07 -1.34
N ARG A 360 0.79 34.48 -2.54
CA ARG A 360 1.71 34.77 -3.66
C ARG A 360 2.51 36.05 -3.47
N GLN A 361 1.89 37.10 -2.96
CA GLN A 361 2.51 38.42 -2.84
C GLN A 361 3.36 38.56 -1.56
N HIS A 362 2.96 37.85 -0.51
CA HIS A 362 3.51 37.97 0.85
C HIS A 362 3.72 36.62 1.53
N PRO A 363 4.44 35.66 0.91
CA PRO A 363 4.68 34.33 1.51
C PRO A 363 5.39 34.42 2.88
N GLU A 364 6.14 35.49 3.15
CA GLU A 364 6.80 35.76 4.43
C GLU A 364 5.86 35.97 5.62
N GLN A 365 4.56 36.21 5.36
CA GLN A 365 3.54 36.33 6.40
C GLN A 365 3.09 34.99 6.97
N PHE A 366 3.50 33.87 6.36
CA PHE A 366 3.09 32.53 6.73
C PHE A 366 4.27 31.69 7.21
N THR A 367 4.00 30.77 8.15
CA THR A 367 4.87 29.61 8.37
C THR A 367 4.46 28.54 7.35
N ILE A 368 5.22 28.39 6.27
CA ILE A 368 4.88 27.46 5.19
C ILE A 368 5.40 26.06 5.52
N VAL A 369 4.53 25.06 5.49
CA VAL A 369 4.86 23.65 5.72
C VAL A 369 4.60 22.86 4.45
N ASP A 370 5.68 22.33 3.86
CA ASP A 370 5.63 21.39 2.74
C ASP A 370 5.53 19.97 3.30
N ILE A 371 4.44 19.28 3.00
CA ILE A 371 4.19 17.92 3.50
C ILE A 371 4.32 16.85 2.40
N ARG A 372 4.91 17.21 1.25
CA ARG A 372 5.26 16.24 0.19
C ARG A 372 6.35 15.28 0.67
N ASN A 373 6.55 14.19 -0.06
CA ASN A 373 7.68 13.31 0.18
C ASN A 373 8.99 14.02 -0.19
N ARG A 374 10.11 13.59 0.39
CA ARG A 374 11.43 14.22 0.18
C ARG A 374 11.84 14.29 -1.30
N THR A 375 11.58 13.23 -2.05
CA THR A 375 11.87 13.15 -3.49
C THR A 375 11.06 14.17 -4.31
N GLU A 376 9.81 14.42 -3.93
CA GLU A 376 8.96 15.44 -4.55
C GLU A 376 9.39 16.86 -4.17
N ALA A 377 10.00 17.03 -3.00
CA ALA A 377 10.38 18.32 -2.43
C ALA A 377 11.78 18.81 -2.88
N HIS A 378 12.50 18.05 -3.71
CA HIS A 378 13.77 18.49 -4.29
C HIS A 378 13.65 19.83 -5.03
N ASP A 379 12.50 20.06 -5.69
CA ASP A 379 12.12 21.34 -6.28
C ASP A 379 11.06 22.02 -5.37
N PRO A 380 11.48 22.90 -4.44
CA PRO A 380 10.57 23.54 -3.51
C PRO A 380 9.73 24.62 -4.18
N LEU A 381 8.43 24.63 -3.89
CA LEU A 381 7.52 25.68 -4.36
C LEU A 381 7.79 27.03 -3.67
N PHE A 382 8.17 26.99 -2.39
CA PHE A 382 8.50 28.16 -1.60
C PHE A 382 9.91 28.00 -1.00
N ALA A 383 10.75 29.02 -1.13
CA ALA A 383 12.15 28.95 -0.71
C ALA A 383 12.35 28.65 0.79
N ASN A 384 11.42 29.13 1.63
CA ASN A 384 11.51 29.00 3.10
C ASN A 384 10.50 27.98 3.67
N ALA A 385 10.01 27.04 2.86
CA ALA A 385 9.10 26.01 3.34
C ALA A 385 9.80 25.04 4.29
N LEU A 386 9.16 24.75 5.42
CA LEU A 386 9.56 23.71 6.35
C LEU A 386 9.06 22.35 5.83
N LEU A 387 9.97 21.49 5.39
CA LEU A 387 9.64 20.15 4.89
C LEU A 387 9.39 19.19 6.06
N ILE A 388 8.11 18.83 6.27
CA ILE A 388 7.68 17.77 7.19
C ILE A 388 6.71 16.86 6.44
N PRO A 389 7.19 15.76 5.83
CA PRO A 389 6.32 14.85 5.09
C PRO A 389 5.13 14.37 5.91
N LEU A 390 3.96 14.24 5.27
CA LEU A 390 2.71 13.88 5.95
C LEU A 390 2.81 12.65 6.89
N PRO A 391 3.52 11.55 6.56
CA PRO A 391 3.65 10.40 7.46
C PRO A 391 4.34 10.69 8.80
N GLU A 392 5.17 11.74 8.85
CA GLU A 392 5.92 12.17 10.05
C GLU A 392 5.26 13.32 10.78
N LEU A 393 4.23 13.93 10.18
CA LEU A 393 3.71 15.22 10.60
C LEU A 393 3.16 15.17 12.02
N ARG A 394 2.43 14.11 12.40
CA ARG A 394 1.85 13.96 13.74
C ARG A 394 2.93 13.98 14.83
N GLU A 395 4.07 13.34 14.57
CA GLU A 395 5.19 13.26 15.51
C GLU A 395 6.02 14.56 15.56
N ARG A 396 5.97 15.35 14.49
CA ARG A 396 6.82 16.54 14.29
C ARG A 396 6.06 17.86 14.31
N VAL A 397 4.78 17.88 14.68
CA VAL A 397 3.99 19.13 14.79
C VAL A 397 4.67 20.15 15.71
N GLY A 398 5.35 19.69 16.77
CA GLY A 398 6.07 20.56 17.70
C GLY A 398 7.22 21.36 17.09
N GLU A 399 7.70 20.98 15.90
CA GLU A 399 8.75 21.70 15.17
C GLU A 399 8.24 22.92 14.41
N ILE A 400 6.92 23.04 14.21
CA ILE A 400 6.32 24.10 13.40
C ILE A 400 6.26 25.41 14.21
N PRO A 401 6.93 26.50 13.77
CA PRO A 401 6.81 27.82 14.41
C PRO A 401 5.39 28.37 14.33
N THR A 402 4.92 28.98 15.43
CA THR A 402 3.52 29.44 15.56
C THR A 402 3.39 30.93 15.85
N ASP A 403 4.41 31.70 15.47
CA ASP A 403 4.39 33.16 15.49
C ASP A 403 3.56 33.77 14.33
N LYS A 404 3.25 32.96 13.32
CA LYS A 404 2.48 33.31 12.13
C LYS A 404 1.41 32.25 11.83
N PRO A 405 0.39 32.56 11.02
CA PRO A 405 -0.50 31.55 10.47
C PRO A 405 0.29 30.47 9.73
N VAL A 406 -0.08 29.21 9.95
CA VAL A 406 0.58 28.06 9.32
C VAL A 406 -0.10 27.77 7.99
N LEU A 407 0.65 27.78 6.89
CA LEU A 407 0.16 27.43 5.56
C LEU A 407 0.68 26.06 5.15
N VAL A 408 -0.21 25.11 4.91
CA VAL A 408 0.13 23.73 4.54
C VAL A 408 -0.11 23.53 3.05
N HIS A 409 0.86 22.92 2.35
CA HIS A 409 0.67 22.55 0.95
C HIS A 409 1.27 21.18 0.63
N CYS A 410 0.75 20.58 -0.44
CA CYS A 410 1.33 19.39 -1.05
C CYS A 410 1.37 19.57 -2.58
N ALA A 411 1.38 18.49 -3.37
CA ALA A 411 1.33 18.59 -4.83
C ALA A 411 -0.07 18.85 -5.42
N GLY A 412 -1.16 18.52 -4.69
CA GLY A 412 -2.50 18.47 -5.29
C GLY A 412 -3.67 18.41 -4.29
N GLY A 413 -3.55 19.05 -3.13
CA GLY A 413 -4.67 19.25 -2.19
C GLY A 413 -5.03 18.12 -1.23
N TYR A 414 -5.05 16.84 -1.65
CA TYR A 414 -5.47 15.73 -0.76
C TYR A 414 -4.66 15.69 0.54
N ARG A 415 -3.32 15.66 0.42
CA ARG A 415 -2.44 15.56 1.58
C ARG A 415 -2.50 16.82 2.44
N SER A 416 -2.70 18.00 1.84
CA SER A 416 -2.66 19.27 2.58
C SER A 416 -3.90 19.46 3.44
N ALA A 417 -5.06 18.99 2.99
CA ALA A 417 -6.25 18.89 3.83
C ALA A 417 -6.01 17.97 5.05
N ALA A 418 -5.39 16.81 4.84
CA ALA A 418 -4.99 15.92 5.94
C ALA A 418 -3.99 16.61 6.89
N GLY A 419 -2.93 17.20 6.34
CA GLY A 419 -1.89 17.86 7.13
C GLY A 419 -2.40 19.06 7.93
N ALA A 420 -3.23 19.90 7.33
CA ALA A 420 -3.86 21.03 8.01
C ALA A 420 -4.74 20.56 9.18
N SER A 421 -5.55 19.52 8.99
CA SER A 421 -6.37 18.95 10.06
C SER A 421 -5.53 18.32 11.20
N ILE A 422 -4.39 17.69 10.88
CA ILE A 422 -3.45 17.16 11.87
C ILE A 422 -2.86 18.28 12.73
N ILE A 423 -2.36 19.35 12.09
CA ILE A 423 -1.76 20.48 12.81
C ILE A 423 -2.81 21.18 13.65
N GLN A 424 -4.00 21.43 13.09
CA GLN A 424 -5.10 22.08 13.82
C GLN A 424 -5.57 21.27 15.03
N ALA A 425 -5.62 19.93 14.91
CA ALA A 425 -5.98 19.05 16.02
C ALA A 425 -4.94 19.08 17.15
N ALA A 426 -3.66 19.19 16.81
CA ALA A 426 -2.57 19.26 17.78
C ALA A 426 -2.33 20.66 18.35
N ARG A 427 -2.70 21.72 17.60
CA ARG A 427 -2.53 23.14 17.95
C ARG A 427 -3.83 23.92 17.71
N PRO A 428 -4.86 23.76 18.58
CA PRO A 428 -6.16 24.42 18.41
C PRO A 428 -6.12 25.95 18.47
N ASP A 429 -5.03 26.51 19.02
CA ASP A 429 -4.78 27.93 19.21
C ASP A 429 -4.15 28.62 17.98
N VAL A 430 -3.72 27.86 16.99
CA VAL A 430 -3.02 28.35 15.81
C VAL A 430 -3.95 28.36 14.61
N GLU A 431 -3.90 29.44 13.82
CA GLU A 431 -4.58 29.51 12.53
C GLU A 431 -3.82 28.64 11.50
N VAL A 432 -4.49 27.59 11.01
CA VAL A 432 -3.93 26.66 10.01
C VAL A 432 -4.71 26.76 8.70
N LEU A 433 -4.01 27.11 7.64
CA LEU A 433 -4.52 27.32 6.29
C LEU A 433 -4.11 26.14 5.39
N ASP A 434 -5.07 25.57 4.68
CA ASP A 434 -4.84 24.56 3.64
C ASP A 434 -4.80 25.23 2.27
N LEU A 435 -3.65 25.19 1.58
CA LEU A 435 -3.51 25.75 0.23
C LEU A 435 -4.32 24.95 -0.82
N GLY A 436 -4.61 23.68 -0.54
CA GLY A 436 -5.44 22.84 -1.38
C GLY A 436 -4.89 22.63 -2.80
N GLU A 437 -5.79 22.46 -3.77
CA GLU A 437 -5.46 22.27 -5.18
C GLU A 437 -4.90 23.53 -5.86
N VAL A 438 -5.13 24.70 -5.26
CA VAL A 438 -4.67 26.00 -5.78
C VAL A 438 -3.14 26.13 -5.77
N VAL A 439 -2.45 25.21 -5.08
CA VAL A 439 -0.99 25.06 -5.18
C VAL A 439 -0.49 24.96 -6.62
N THR A 440 -1.29 24.36 -7.53
CA THR A 440 -0.95 24.23 -8.95
C THR A 440 -0.93 25.54 -9.72
N GLU A 441 -1.54 26.58 -9.17
CA GLU A 441 -1.58 27.92 -9.76
C GLU A 441 -0.48 28.85 -9.20
N VAL A 442 0.26 28.40 -8.17
CA VAL A 442 1.40 29.11 -7.61
C VAL A 442 2.64 28.73 -8.42
N ALA A 443 3.33 29.72 -8.99
CA ALA A 443 4.55 29.46 -9.76
C ALA A 443 5.71 29.08 -8.81
N PRO A 444 6.58 28.11 -9.19
CA PRO A 444 7.83 27.86 -8.49
C PRO A 444 8.70 29.12 -8.42
N VAL A 445 9.52 29.22 -7.38
CA VAL A 445 10.53 30.28 -7.28
C VAL A 445 11.43 30.21 -8.52
N SER A 446 11.57 31.31 -9.25
CA SER A 446 12.54 31.40 -10.35
C SER A 446 13.94 31.33 -9.74
N ALA A 447 14.75 30.37 -10.20
CA ALA A 447 16.13 30.15 -9.75
C ALA A 447 17.04 31.37 -9.99
#